data_AF-A0A523N135-F1
#
_entry.id   AF-A0A523N135-F1
#
_cell.length_a   1.000
_cell.length_b   1.000
_cell.length_c   1.000
_cell.angle_alpha   90.00
_cell.angle_beta   90.00
_cell.angle_gamma   90.00
#
_symmetry.space_group_name_H-M   'P 1'
#
loop_
_entity.id
_entity.type
_entity.pdbx_description
1 polymer ?
#
loop_
_entity_poly.entity_id
_entity_poly.type
_entity_poly.pdbx_seq_one_letter_code
_entity_poly.pdbx_strand_id
1 'polypeptide(L)'
;MANQKSYSIYQGYNFRVLKMKGFEPVCFGCPPGIVKDFGRRAENLPSRYVLPIRTFVQGKNNFDFEFIVYTFLFARPSHEKITIYCTADQRVRFKSILQETLFGPTFKNLLHAQFRRFSRESGFTKTELKRFHLFLDQLAESRKPIDLYSRLLKYNAPDRQIQSEMRSYFKTLIRNKMWLADKINSRTLSRFARNFITCAQL
;
A
#
# COMPACT_ATOMS: atom_id res chain seq x y z
N MET A 1 -36.35 -37.08 -18.73
CA MET A 1 -36.42 -35.81 -17.97
C MET A 1 -35.09 -35.10 -18.12
N ALA A 2 -35.08 -33.92 -18.74
CA ALA A 2 -33.86 -33.20 -19.08
C ALA A 2 -33.11 -32.74 -17.82
N ASN A 3 -31.81 -33.03 -17.79
CA ASN A 3 -30.89 -32.72 -16.71
C ASN A 3 -30.83 -31.19 -16.48
N GLN A 4 -31.63 -30.68 -15.54
CA GLN A 4 -31.73 -29.26 -15.25
C GLN A 4 -30.40 -28.82 -14.65
N LYS A 5 -29.55 -28.15 -15.44
CA LYS A 5 -28.20 -27.77 -15.03
C LYS A 5 -28.25 -27.01 -13.69
N SER A 6 -27.50 -27.50 -12.71
CA SER A 6 -27.39 -26.93 -11.35
C SER A 6 -26.66 -25.57 -11.29
N TYR A 7 -26.31 -25.02 -12.45
CA TYR A 7 -25.51 -23.81 -12.61
C TYR A 7 -25.97 -23.00 -13.83
N SER A 8 -25.68 -21.70 -13.80
CA SER A 8 -25.85 -20.79 -14.93
C SER A 8 -24.58 -19.97 -15.13
N ILE A 9 -24.30 -19.59 -16.38
CA ILE A 9 -23.15 -18.77 -16.75
C ILE A 9 -23.66 -17.53 -17.46
N TYR A 10 -23.36 -16.36 -16.90
CA TYR A 10 -23.55 -15.08 -17.59
C TYR A 10 -22.29 -14.73 -18.38
N GLN A 11 -22.47 -14.27 -19.62
CA GLN A 11 -21.38 -13.91 -20.52
C GLN A 11 -21.33 -12.39 -20.74
N GLY A 12 -20.40 -11.71 -20.07
CA GLY A 12 -20.09 -10.31 -20.33
C GLY A 12 -19.03 -10.15 -21.43
N TYR A 13 -18.73 -8.90 -21.80
CA TYR A 13 -17.79 -8.59 -22.88
C TYR A 13 -16.39 -9.21 -22.69
N ASN A 14 -15.84 -9.17 -21.47
CA ASN A 14 -14.52 -9.75 -21.12
C ASN A 14 -14.51 -10.48 -19.76
N PHE A 15 -15.67 -10.97 -19.33
CA PHE A 15 -15.79 -11.73 -18.10
C PHE A 15 -16.92 -12.76 -18.18
N ARG A 16 -16.89 -13.73 -17.27
CA ARG A 16 -17.94 -14.74 -17.11
C ARG A 16 -18.34 -14.80 -15.65
N VAL A 17 -19.62 -14.96 -15.36
CA VAL A 17 -20.10 -15.11 -13.98
C VAL A 17 -20.78 -16.45 -13.85
N LEU A 18 -20.21 -17.32 -13.04
CA LEU A 18 -20.79 -18.60 -12.68
C LEU A 18 -21.69 -18.40 -11.47
N LYS A 19 -22.99 -18.72 -11.61
CA LYS A 19 -23.95 -18.76 -10.50
C LYS A 19 -24.38 -20.21 -10.28
N MET A 20 -24.32 -20.68 -9.05
CA MET A 20 -24.65 -22.06 -8.66
C MET A 20 -25.50 -22.04 -7.39
N LYS A 21 -26.44 -22.97 -7.25
CA LYS A 21 -27.24 -23.07 -6.03
C LYS A 21 -26.32 -23.44 -4.84
N GLY A 22 -26.42 -22.69 -3.75
CA GLY A 22 -25.62 -22.92 -2.52
C GLY A 22 -24.21 -22.31 -2.54
N PHE A 23 -23.82 -21.58 -3.59
CA PHE A 23 -22.53 -20.88 -3.67
C PHE A 23 -22.70 -19.43 -4.08
N GLU A 24 -21.83 -18.56 -3.57
CA GLU A 24 -21.75 -17.17 -4.03
C GLU A 24 -21.31 -17.11 -5.50
N PRO A 25 -21.80 -16.15 -6.30
CA PRO A 25 -21.39 -15.97 -7.68
C PRO A 25 -19.87 -15.80 -7.80
N VAL A 26 -19.26 -16.50 -8.77
CA VAL A 26 -17.82 -16.40 -9.07
C VAL A 26 -17.63 -15.72 -10.40
N CYS A 27 -16.88 -14.61 -10.40
CA CYS A 27 -16.53 -13.88 -11.61
C CYS A 27 -15.15 -14.33 -12.13
N PHE A 28 -15.10 -14.79 -13.36
CA PHE A 28 -13.87 -15.05 -14.10
C PHE A 28 -13.61 -13.84 -14.99
N GLY A 29 -12.54 -13.11 -14.72
CA GLY A 29 -12.34 -11.79 -15.33
C GLY A 29 -12.67 -10.64 -14.38
N CYS A 30 -12.09 -9.47 -14.63
CA CYS A 30 -12.39 -8.20 -13.94
C CYS A 30 -12.07 -7.03 -14.89
N PRO A 31 -12.84 -6.87 -15.98
CA PRO A 31 -12.68 -5.71 -16.83
C PRO A 31 -13.24 -4.46 -16.14
N PRO A 32 -12.72 -3.25 -16.42
CA PRO A 32 -13.17 -2.00 -15.79
C PRO A 32 -14.68 -1.76 -15.97
N GLY A 33 -15.24 -2.21 -17.10
CA GLY A 33 -16.67 -2.08 -17.42
C GLY A 33 -17.63 -2.91 -16.57
N ILE A 34 -17.12 -3.84 -15.73
CA ILE A 34 -17.98 -4.74 -14.94
C ILE A 34 -18.89 -3.99 -13.96
N VAL A 35 -18.39 -2.92 -13.34
CA VAL A 35 -19.18 -2.09 -12.40
C VAL A 35 -20.38 -1.48 -13.11
N LYS A 36 -20.18 -0.95 -14.33
CA LYS A 36 -21.25 -0.37 -15.15
C LYS A 36 -22.25 -1.44 -15.61
N ASP A 37 -21.75 -2.62 -15.97
CA ASP A 37 -22.57 -3.72 -16.46
C ASP A 37 -23.54 -4.25 -15.38
N PHE A 38 -23.04 -4.47 -14.16
CA PHE A 38 -23.87 -4.87 -13.02
C PHE A 38 -24.80 -3.75 -12.55
N GLY A 39 -24.32 -2.50 -12.53
CA GLY A 39 -25.14 -1.34 -12.20
C GLY A 39 -26.35 -1.18 -13.14
N ARG A 40 -26.17 -1.36 -14.45
CA ARG A 40 -27.28 -1.34 -15.44
C ARG A 40 -28.32 -2.43 -15.22
N ARG A 41 -27.93 -3.56 -14.63
CA ARG A 41 -28.81 -4.69 -14.34
C ARG A 41 -29.42 -4.62 -12.94
N ALA A 42 -29.10 -3.59 -12.16
CA ALA A 42 -29.43 -3.51 -10.73
C ALA A 42 -29.01 -4.78 -9.97
N GLU A 43 -27.94 -5.44 -10.41
CA GLU A 43 -27.40 -6.64 -9.79
C GLU A 43 -26.22 -6.29 -8.89
N ASN A 44 -26.08 -7.06 -7.81
CA ASN A 44 -24.89 -6.98 -6.98
C ASN A 44 -23.66 -7.53 -7.71
N LEU A 45 -22.56 -6.75 -7.70
CA LEU A 45 -21.22 -7.26 -7.98
C LEU A 45 -20.92 -8.51 -7.13
N PRO A 46 -20.31 -9.55 -7.74
CA PRO A 46 -19.81 -10.73 -7.04
C PRO A 46 -18.72 -10.35 -6.02
N SER A 47 -18.58 -11.13 -4.95
CA SER A 47 -17.48 -10.99 -3.98
C SER A 47 -16.27 -11.87 -4.32
N ARG A 48 -16.39 -12.79 -5.29
CA ARG A 48 -15.35 -13.78 -5.65
C ARG A 48 -14.88 -13.59 -7.08
N TYR A 49 -13.58 -13.43 -7.25
CA TYR A 49 -12.95 -13.18 -8.55
C TYR A 49 -11.81 -14.15 -8.84
N VAL A 50 -11.77 -14.67 -10.07
CA VAL A 50 -10.66 -15.47 -10.58
C VAL A 50 -9.91 -14.65 -11.62
N LEU A 51 -8.62 -14.38 -11.38
CA LEU A 51 -7.76 -13.67 -12.32
C LEU A 51 -7.28 -14.64 -13.41
N PRO A 52 -7.66 -14.44 -14.69
CA PRO A 52 -7.18 -15.30 -15.76
C PRO A 52 -5.67 -15.12 -16.00
N ILE A 53 -5.01 -16.11 -16.59
CA ILE A 53 -3.56 -16.06 -16.86
C ILE A 53 -3.19 -14.82 -17.68
N ARG A 54 -4.04 -14.43 -18.64
CA ARG A 54 -3.87 -13.24 -19.51
C ARG A 54 -4.32 -11.92 -18.87
N THR A 55 -4.32 -11.82 -17.54
CA THR A 55 -4.62 -10.57 -16.82
C THR A 55 -3.63 -9.45 -17.19
N PHE A 56 -2.35 -9.81 -17.33
CA PHE A 56 -1.27 -8.91 -17.70
C PHE A 56 -0.72 -9.32 -19.08
N VAL A 57 -0.96 -8.50 -20.12
CA VAL A 57 -0.47 -8.77 -21.48
C VAL A 57 0.51 -7.66 -21.85
N GLN A 58 1.75 -8.03 -22.22
CA GLN A 58 2.81 -7.07 -22.60
C GLN A 58 3.03 -5.95 -21.57
N GLY A 59 2.92 -6.26 -20.28
CA GLY A 59 3.05 -5.27 -19.20
C GLY A 59 1.86 -4.33 -19.03
N LYS A 60 0.82 -4.42 -19.87
CA LYS A 60 -0.44 -3.69 -19.69
C LYS A 60 -1.37 -4.46 -18.76
N ASN A 61 -1.89 -3.75 -17.76
CA ASN A 61 -2.98 -4.23 -16.95
C ASN A 61 -4.28 -4.05 -17.75
N ASN A 62 -4.95 -5.14 -18.13
CA ASN A 62 -6.28 -5.06 -18.76
C ASN A 62 -7.41 -5.17 -17.73
N PHE A 63 -7.05 -5.07 -16.45
CA PHE A 63 -7.87 -5.43 -15.30
C PHE A 63 -7.76 -4.36 -14.21
N ASP A 64 -8.61 -3.35 -14.27
CA ASP A 64 -8.64 -2.27 -13.28
C ASP A 64 -9.52 -2.66 -12.09
N PHE A 65 -8.98 -3.49 -11.22
CA PHE A 65 -9.70 -4.01 -10.06
C PHE A 65 -9.94 -2.95 -8.98
N GLU A 66 -9.17 -1.87 -8.99
CA GLU A 66 -9.39 -0.73 -8.09
C GLU A 66 -10.84 -0.21 -8.16
N PHE A 67 -11.48 -0.23 -9.33
CA PHE A 67 -12.89 0.17 -9.48
C PHE A 67 -13.87 -0.75 -8.73
N ILE A 68 -13.57 -2.05 -8.68
CA ILE A 68 -14.35 -2.99 -7.88
C ILE A 68 -14.14 -2.67 -6.41
N VAL A 69 -12.89 -2.52 -5.98
CA VAL A 69 -12.58 -2.22 -4.56
C VAL A 69 -13.23 -0.91 -4.12
N TYR A 70 -13.20 0.15 -4.94
CA TYR A 70 -13.91 1.40 -4.66
C TYR A 70 -15.40 1.18 -4.44
N THR A 71 -16.04 0.36 -5.28
CA THR A 71 -17.49 0.09 -5.15
C THR A 71 -17.81 -0.60 -3.82
N PHE A 72 -16.98 -1.54 -3.39
CA PHE A 72 -17.15 -2.20 -2.09
C PHE A 72 -16.79 -1.31 -0.90
N LEU A 73 -15.80 -0.43 -1.03
CA LEU A 73 -15.38 0.49 0.04
C LEU A 73 -16.38 1.64 0.26
N PHE A 74 -16.94 2.20 -0.82
CA PHE A 74 -17.73 3.44 -0.75
C PHE A 74 -19.24 3.23 -0.94
N ALA A 75 -19.67 2.18 -1.64
CA ALA A 75 -21.08 2.02 -2.03
C ALA A 75 -21.82 0.87 -1.33
N ARG A 76 -21.13 0.02 -0.54
CA ARG A 76 -21.77 -1.12 0.15
C ARG A 76 -21.67 -1.03 1.68
N PRO A 77 -22.74 -1.37 2.41
CA PRO A 77 -22.69 -1.52 3.85
C PRO A 77 -21.65 -2.57 4.25
N SER A 78 -20.92 -2.26 5.31
CA SER A 78 -19.75 -2.98 5.82
C SER A 78 -19.95 -4.50 5.97
N HIS A 79 -18.88 -5.25 5.67
CA HIS A 79 -18.58 -6.66 6.00
C HIS A 79 -18.43 -7.65 4.83
N GLU A 80 -18.74 -7.29 3.58
CA GLU A 80 -18.44 -8.17 2.45
C GLU A 80 -16.93 -8.22 2.16
N LYS A 81 -16.33 -9.41 2.27
CA LYS A 81 -14.93 -9.65 1.91
C LYS A 81 -14.84 -9.99 0.43
N ILE A 82 -14.02 -9.23 -0.30
CA ILE A 82 -13.67 -9.58 -1.68
C ILE A 82 -12.54 -10.63 -1.64
N THR A 83 -12.75 -11.76 -2.32
CA THR A 83 -11.77 -12.85 -2.42
C THR A 83 -11.29 -12.98 -3.87
N ILE A 84 -9.97 -12.93 -4.05
CA ILE A 84 -9.33 -13.01 -5.38
C ILE A 84 -8.47 -14.27 -5.45
N TYR A 85 -8.79 -15.13 -6.41
CA TYR A 85 -8.03 -16.33 -6.75
C TYR A 85 -7.05 -16.00 -7.88
N CYS A 86 -5.76 -16.12 -7.61
CA CYS A 86 -4.69 -15.73 -8.53
C CYS A 86 -3.41 -16.52 -8.25
N THR A 87 -2.46 -16.48 -9.19
CA THR A 87 -1.12 -17.05 -8.98
C THR A 87 -0.28 -16.17 -8.04
N ALA A 88 0.82 -16.72 -7.52
CA ALA A 88 1.72 -15.97 -6.64
C ALA A 88 2.31 -14.72 -7.32
N ASP A 89 2.70 -14.79 -8.60
CA ASP A 89 3.20 -13.66 -9.37
C ASP A 89 2.13 -12.59 -9.58
N GLN A 90 0.91 -13.00 -9.96
CA GLN A 90 -0.23 -12.08 -10.08
C GLN A 90 -0.51 -11.35 -8.76
N ARG A 91 -0.50 -12.07 -7.63
CA ARG A 91 -0.67 -11.47 -6.30
C ARG A 91 0.34 -10.37 -6.01
N VAL A 92 1.62 -10.60 -6.35
CA VAL A 92 2.68 -9.59 -6.13
C VAL A 92 2.43 -8.35 -6.98
N ARG A 93 2.18 -8.51 -8.28
CA ARG A 93 1.88 -7.38 -9.18
C ARG A 93 0.64 -6.62 -8.76
N PHE A 94 -0.38 -7.36 -8.35
CA PHE A 94 -1.66 -6.82 -7.93
C PHE A 94 -1.55 -6.00 -6.64
N LYS A 95 -0.75 -6.48 -5.67
CA LYS A 95 -0.41 -5.69 -4.47
C LYS A 95 0.29 -4.39 -4.84
N SER A 96 1.25 -4.43 -5.76
CA SER A 96 1.92 -3.20 -6.22
C SER A 96 0.94 -2.23 -6.86
N ILE A 97 0.05 -2.70 -7.75
CA ILE A 97 -0.98 -1.85 -8.37
C ILE A 97 -1.86 -1.21 -7.32
N LEU A 98 -2.46 -2.00 -6.41
CA LEU A 98 -3.31 -1.45 -5.35
C LEU A 98 -2.56 -0.50 -4.40
N GLN A 99 -1.26 -0.75 -4.16
CA GLN A 99 -0.45 0.17 -3.37
C GLN A 99 -0.33 1.53 -4.07
N GLU A 100 -0.08 1.54 -5.38
CA GLU A 100 0.06 2.78 -6.14
C GLU A 100 -1.27 3.48 -6.42
N THR A 101 -2.37 2.73 -6.63
CA THR A 101 -3.66 3.30 -7.06
C THR A 101 -4.64 3.56 -5.94
N LEU A 102 -4.60 2.79 -4.85
CA LEU A 102 -5.61 2.82 -3.80
C LEU A 102 -5.04 3.14 -2.41
N PHE A 103 -3.98 2.44 -1.99
CA PHE A 103 -3.47 2.54 -0.62
C PHE A 103 -2.42 3.64 -0.44
N GLY A 104 -1.90 4.21 -1.53
CA GLY A 104 -0.86 5.22 -1.51
C GLY A 104 0.50 4.68 -1.05
N PRO A 105 1.52 5.54 -0.86
CA PRO A 105 2.83 5.10 -0.39
C PRO A 105 2.77 4.64 1.08
N THR A 106 3.50 3.57 1.41
CA THR A 106 3.69 3.20 2.83
C THR A 106 4.60 4.21 3.53
N PHE A 107 4.56 4.25 4.88
CA PHE A 107 5.47 5.08 5.67
C PHE A 107 6.96 4.79 5.35
N LYS A 108 7.29 3.52 5.07
CA LYS A 108 8.61 3.12 4.55
C LYS A 108 8.92 3.81 3.22
N ASN A 109 8.01 3.80 2.25
CA ASN A 109 8.19 4.49 0.97
C ASN A 109 8.44 6.00 1.18
N LEU A 110 7.66 6.63 2.07
CA LEU A 110 7.80 8.05 2.41
C LEU A 110 9.18 8.37 2.99
N LEU A 111 9.66 7.58 3.95
CA LEU A 111 11.01 7.75 4.51
C LEU A 111 12.09 7.60 3.44
N HIS A 112 12.06 6.55 2.62
CA HIS A 112 13.05 6.38 1.56
C HIS A 112 13.04 7.55 0.56
N ALA A 113 11.85 8.05 0.19
CA ALA A 113 11.71 9.20 -0.67
C ALA A 113 12.30 10.47 -0.03
N GLN A 114 11.95 10.77 1.23
CA GLN A 114 12.42 11.97 1.92
C GLN A 114 13.91 11.97 2.21
N PHE A 115 14.49 10.81 2.46
CA PHE A 115 15.92 10.68 2.71
C PHE A 115 16.77 10.52 1.45
N ARG A 116 16.17 10.41 0.25
CA ARG A 116 16.90 10.25 -1.02
C ARG A 116 17.97 11.32 -1.24
N ARG A 117 17.66 12.59 -0.97
CA ARG A 117 18.61 13.69 -1.13
C ARG A 117 19.75 13.60 -0.11
N PHE A 118 19.46 13.20 1.14
CA PHE A 118 20.50 12.98 2.14
C PHE A 118 21.44 11.83 1.71
N SER A 119 20.89 10.71 1.24
CA SER A 119 21.69 9.58 0.76
C SER A 119 22.66 9.96 -0.37
N ARG A 120 22.24 10.85 -1.28
CA ARG A 120 23.08 11.35 -2.37
C ARG A 120 24.18 12.30 -1.90
N GLU A 121 23.89 13.16 -0.93
CA GLU A 121 24.82 14.18 -0.42
C GLU A 121 25.81 13.63 0.63
N SER A 122 25.54 12.46 1.21
CA SER A 122 26.33 11.91 2.35
C SER A 122 27.61 11.15 1.96
N GLY A 123 27.89 11.01 0.66
CA GLY A 123 29.06 10.28 0.18
C GLY A 123 29.11 8.83 0.66
N PHE A 124 27.95 8.15 0.73
CA PHE A 124 27.90 6.75 1.14
C PHE A 124 28.56 5.83 0.10
N THR A 125 29.37 4.88 0.56
CA THR A 125 29.76 3.72 -0.25
C THR A 125 28.56 2.85 -0.57
N LYS A 126 28.66 1.95 -1.55
CA LYS A 126 27.57 1.00 -1.89
C LYS A 126 27.11 0.19 -0.67
N THR A 127 28.04 -0.20 0.20
CA THR A 127 27.75 -0.97 1.43
C THR A 127 27.07 -0.11 2.47
N GLU A 128 27.52 1.12 2.68
CA GLU A 128 26.87 2.07 3.60
C GLU A 128 25.47 2.46 3.13
N LEU A 129 25.26 2.63 1.82
CA LEU A 129 23.95 2.94 1.26
C LEU A 129 22.96 1.81 1.52
N LYS A 130 23.37 0.54 1.35
CA LYS A 130 22.55 -0.62 1.71
C LYS A 130 22.23 -0.63 3.21
N ARG A 131 23.22 -0.37 4.07
CA ARG A 131 23.02 -0.25 5.53
C ARG A 131 22.08 0.89 5.88
N PHE A 132 22.15 2.01 5.16
CA PHE A 132 21.27 3.15 5.36
C PHE A 132 19.81 2.84 4.97
N HIS A 133 19.60 2.15 3.85
CA HIS A 133 18.26 1.67 3.48
C HIS A 133 17.68 0.71 4.53
N LEU A 134 18.48 -0.22 5.05
CA LEU A 134 18.05 -1.09 6.16
C LEU A 134 17.76 -0.30 7.45
N PHE A 135 18.54 0.73 7.74
CA PHE A 135 18.27 1.62 8.86
C PHE A 135 16.93 2.36 8.71
N LEU A 136 16.60 2.85 7.51
CA LEU A 136 15.30 3.49 7.25
C LEU A 136 14.14 2.49 7.36
N ASP A 137 14.34 1.24 6.93
CA ASP A 137 13.35 0.17 7.08
C ASP A 137 13.06 -0.11 8.57
N GLN A 138 14.12 -0.27 9.37
CA GLN A 138 13.99 -0.45 10.82
C GLN A 138 13.34 0.77 11.50
N LEU A 139 13.62 1.98 11.00
CA LEU A 139 13.00 3.20 11.51
C LEU A 139 11.50 3.24 11.17
N ALA A 140 11.11 2.79 9.99
CA ALA A 140 9.71 2.72 9.55
C ALA A 140 8.88 1.74 10.40
N GLU A 141 9.50 0.64 10.82
CA GLU A 141 8.87 -0.39 11.66
C GLU A 141 8.91 -0.06 13.16
N SER A 142 9.73 0.90 13.56
CA SER A 142 9.88 1.28 14.97
C SER A 142 8.71 2.11 15.46
N ARG A 143 8.07 1.65 16.55
CA ARG A 143 7.02 2.43 17.22
C ARG A 143 7.56 3.62 18.01
N LYS A 144 8.80 3.55 18.51
CA LYS A 144 9.39 4.57 19.40
C LYS A 144 9.29 6.02 18.89
N PRO A 145 9.72 6.36 17.67
CA PRO A 145 9.64 7.74 17.19
C PRO A 145 8.20 8.17 16.90
N ILE A 146 7.33 7.24 16.49
CA ILE A 146 5.91 7.49 16.27
C ILE A 146 5.21 7.76 17.60
N ASP A 147 5.45 6.95 18.63
CA ASP A 147 4.89 7.12 19.97
C ASP A 147 5.35 8.42 20.62
N LEU A 148 6.61 8.82 20.39
CA LEU A 148 7.11 10.13 20.83
C LEU A 148 6.36 11.26 20.14
N TYR A 149 6.26 11.21 18.81
CA TYR A 149 5.56 12.22 18.02
C TYR A 149 4.08 12.33 18.40
N SER A 150 3.36 11.21 18.46
CA SER A 150 1.95 11.13 18.87
C SER A 150 1.72 11.66 20.29
N ARG A 151 2.63 11.40 21.22
CA ARG A 151 2.56 11.93 22.59
C ARG A 151 2.71 13.45 22.60
N LEU A 152 3.65 13.99 21.84
CA LEU A 152 3.87 15.44 21.75
C LEU A 152 2.66 16.14 21.13
N LEU A 153 2.06 15.55 20.10
CA LEU A 153 0.79 16.03 19.52
C LEU A 153 -0.36 16.00 20.53
N LYS A 154 -0.49 14.89 21.29
CA LYS A 154 -1.53 14.76 22.32
C LYS A 154 -1.49 15.88 23.37
N TYR A 155 -0.30 16.37 23.70
CA TYR A 155 -0.11 17.47 24.66
C TYR A 155 -0.06 18.85 23.99
N ASN A 156 -0.43 18.97 22.71
CA ASN A 156 -0.40 20.22 21.95
C ASN A 156 0.96 20.93 22.03
N ALA A 157 2.06 20.15 22.02
CA ALA A 157 3.40 20.71 22.06
C ALA A 157 3.63 21.61 20.83
N PRO A 158 4.20 22.82 20.98
CA PRO A 158 4.52 23.67 19.85
C PRO A 158 5.50 22.99 18.88
N ASP A 159 5.44 23.32 17.59
CA ASP A 159 6.31 22.74 16.55
C ASP A 159 7.81 22.79 16.89
N ARG A 160 8.26 23.89 17.54
CA ARG A 160 9.64 24.03 18.01
C ARG A 160 10.02 22.95 19.03
N GLN A 161 9.13 22.66 19.97
CA GLN A 161 9.33 21.61 20.96
C GLN A 161 9.33 20.24 20.30
N ILE A 162 8.38 19.97 19.40
CA ILE A 162 8.33 18.70 18.64
C ILE A 162 9.65 18.48 17.89
N GLN A 163 10.12 19.49 17.16
CA GLN A 163 11.35 19.39 16.40
C GLN A 163 12.57 19.17 17.30
N SER A 164 12.62 19.83 18.47
CA SER A 164 13.71 19.68 19.44
C SER A 164 13.77 18.27 20.02
N GLU A 165 12.63 17.73 20.47
CA GLU A 165 12.53 16.39 21.06
C GLU A 165 12.86 15.30 20.03
N MET A 166 12.29 15.40 18.82
CA MET A 166 12.60 14.46 17.74
C MET A 166 14.08 14.52 17.34
N ARG A 167 14.68 15.71 17.33
CA ARG A 167 16.12 15.88 17.10
C ARG A 167 16.96 15.21 18.20
N SER A 168 16.56 15.35 19.46
CA SER A 168 17.23 14.71 20.61
C SER A 168 17.17 13.18 20.51
N TYR A 169 16.01 12.64 20.13
CA TYR A 169 15.82 11.22 19.84
C TYR A 169 16.79 10.73 18.76
N PHE A 170 16.82 11.41 17.60
CA PHE A 170 17.71 11.01 16.50
C PHE A 170 19.19 11.14 16.86
N LYS A 171 19.57 12.17 17.62
CA LYS A 171 20.94 12.31 18.12
C LYS A 171 21.36 11.08 18.93
N THR A 172 20.50 10.63 19.83
CA THR A 172 20.76 9.44 20.66
C THR A 172 20.78 8.16 19.83
N LEU A 173 19.82 8.00 18.91
CA LEU A 173 19.72 6.82 18.04
C LEU A 173 20.96 6.66 17.13
N ILE A 174 21.46 7.77 16.59
CA ILE A 174 22.58 7.80 15.65
C ILE A 174 23.92 7.66 16.37
N ARG A 175 24.06 8.18 17.59
CA ARG A 175 25.30 8.08 18.38
C ARG A 175 25.81 6.64 18.50
N ASN A 176 24.90 5.67 18.55
CA ASN A 176 25.22 4.25 18.64
C ASN A 176 25.59 3.60 17.28
N LYS A 177 25.73 4.39 16.21
CA LYS A 177 25.98 3.91 14.84
C LYS A 177 27.18 4.65 14.23
N MET A 178 28.39 4.19 14.51
CA MET A 178 29.64 4.84 14.05
C MET A 178 29.66 5.15 12.55
N TRP A 179 29.22 4.20 11.71
CA TRP A 179 29.15 4.36 10.24
C TRP A 179 28.24 5.52 9.76
N LEU A 180 27.33 5.98 10.61
CA LEU A 180 26.44 7.11 10.34
C LEU A 180 26.83 8.35 11.14
N ALA A 181 27.40 8.17 12.34
CA ALA A 181 27.76 9.26 13.24
C ALA A 181 28.72 10.26 12.58
N ASP A 182 29.72 9.79 11.83
CA ASP A 182 30.74 10.63 11.19
C ASP A 182 30.17 11.50 10.05
N LYS A 183 29.00 11.13 9.53
CA LYS A 183 28.30 11.84 8.44
C LYS A 183 27.21 12.77 8.97
N ILE A 184 27.08 12.87 10.30
CA ILE A 184 26.00 13.58 10.97
C ILE A 184 26.55 14.78 11.75
N ASN A 185 25.93 15.93 11.53
CA ASN A 185 26.19 17.19 12.22
C ASN A 185 24.86 17.82 12.67
N SER A 186 24.94 18.98 13.33
CA SER A 186 23.76 19.71 13.83
C SER A 186 22.68 19.95 12.75
N ARG A 187 23.11 20.26 11.52
CA ARG A 187 22.22 20.54 10.39
C ARG A 187 21.56 19.26 9.87
N THR A 188 22.31 18.17 9.72
CA THR A 188 21.73 16.90 9.28
C THR A 188 20.86 16.26 10.35
N LEU A 189 21.17 16.37 11.65
CA LEU A 189 20.25 15.96 12.72
C LEU A 189 18.90 16.68 12.66
N SER A 190 18.94 18.00 12.45
CA SER A 190 17.73 18.80 12.30
C SER A 190 16.92 18.38 11.07
N ARG A 191 17.60 17.99 9.99
CA ARG A 191 16.99 17.45 8.78
C ARG A 191 16.39 16.06 9.00
N PHE A 192 17.02 15.19 9.79
CA PHE A 192 16.46 13.87 10.14
C PHE A 192 15.14 14.02 10.87
N ALA A 193 15.11 14.86 11.90
CA ALA A 193 13.89 15.17 12.64
C ALA A 193 12.80 15.73 11.71
N ARG A 194 13.15 16.71 10.89
CA ARG A 194 12.22 17.31 9.92
C ARG A 194 11.67 16.29 8.92
N ASN A 195 12.53 15.53 8.27
CA ASN A 195 12.14 14.52 7.30
C ASN A 195 11.18 13.49 7.92
N PHE A 196 11.48 13.02 9.14
CA PHE A 196 10.60 12.08 9.83
C PHE A 196 9.24 12.71 10.16
N ILE A 197 9.23 13.93 10.73
CA ILE A 197 8.00 14.66 11.05
C ILE A 197 7.15 14.85 9.80
N THR A 198 7.75 15.26 8.68
CA THR A 198 7.04 15.42 7.40
C THR A 198 6.40 14.10 6.95
N CYS A 199 7.10 12.96 7.09
CA CYS A 199 6.48 11.68 6.78
C CYS A 199 5.36 11.31 7.74
N ALA A 200 5.47 11.67 9.03
CA ALA A 200 4.49 11.31 10.07
C ALA A 200 3.24 12.19 10.06
N GLN A 201 3.26 13.30 9.30
CA GLN A 201 2.14 14.20 9.08
C GLN A 201 1.25 13.80 7.90
N LEU A 202 1.74 12.91 7.02
CA LEU A 202 1.03 12.39 5.85
C LEU A 202 0.29 11.10 6.22
#